data_AF-K2CWS3-F1
#
_entry.id   AF-K2CWS3-F1
#
_cell.length_a   1.000
_cell.length_b   1.000
_cell.length_c   1.000
_cell.angle_alpha   90.00
_cell.angle_beta   90.00
_cell.angle_gamma   90.00
#
_symmetry.space_group_name_H-M   'P 1'
#
loop_
_entity.id
_entity.type
_entity.pdbx_description
1 polymer ?
#
loop_
_entity_poly.entity_id
_entity_poly.type
_entity_poly.pdbx_seq_one_letter_code
_entity_poly.pdbx_strand_id
1 'polypeptide(L)'
;MGVETLERQQLRHSDAFRNEYHENTPKKSIVDDVVSYLGEYRLEVPKYSYSFRYKDGRVRDPHGSESMFDLCQKAIDLRKKEKKSFIREAAEKYGFESLDRQLQAAESESSIIWMSPPGPKEEGYGNYGFVYFGKVFQGYSTERSIQMTAIRVENPTLEQFNKAFYMLTNEEKEAEHAEEFLDSPRVLGEDIKEGYVDAVVNRVFDFRFSREKQEKFELVIRKSLPLIRDFANNPSRTMEDLFALENYVLELRREPNGFDKKSPQRLVELVGDYRREPPKAAGSCGSTKSSNNIINSISSTMNSLLSEKEGFQCPRCGEEAVGPVGDTCPSCGLTKEEYAESGADVCD
;
A
#
# COMPACT_ATOMS: atom_id res chain seq x y z
N MET A 1 25.53 28.33 23.92
CA MET A 1 24.49 27.53 24.61
C MET A 1 23.15 28.17 24.28
N GLY A 2 22.24 27.63 23.47
CA GLY A 2 22.23 26.49 22.59
C GLY A 2 21.17 26.82 21.53
N VAL A 3 21.60 26.85 20.27
CA VAL A 3 20.73 27.06 19.09
C VAL A 3 21.01 25.85 18.22
N GLU A 4 20.46 24.69 18.60
CA GLU A 4 20.79 23.42 17.94
C GLU A 4 19.68 22.35 17.99
N THR A 5 18.43 22.71 18.32
CA THR A 5 17.40 21.69 18.63
C THR A 5 16.05 21.82 17.93
N LEU A 6 15.94 22.55 16.81
CA LEU A 6 14.67 22.61 16.04
C LEU A 6 14.79 22.19 14.56
N GLU A 7 15.98 21.92 14.04
CA GLU A 7 16.18 21.47 12.64
C GLU A 7 16.17 19.93 12.44
N ARG A 8 15.73 19.14 13.44
CA ARG A 8 15.86 17.66 13.40
C ARG A 8 14.55 16.85 13.44
N GLN A 9 13.41 17.44 13.11
CA GLN A 9 12.15 16.70 12.96
C GLN A 9 11.47 16.92 11.59
N GLN A 10 12.25 17.06 10.52
CA GLN A 10 11.77 16.57 9.23
C GLN A 10 11.68 15.04 9.33
N LEU A 11 10.49 14.56 9.73
CA LEU A 11 10.10 13.16 9.74
C LEU A 11 10.45 12.56 8.37
N ARG A 12 11.56 11.83 8.33
CA ARG A 12 11.92 10.97 7.19
C ARG A 12 11.05 9.73 7.30
N HIS A 13 9.85 9.85 6.75
CA HIS A 13 8.85 8.81 6.67
C HIS A 13 9.40 7.59 5.91
N SER A 14 9.07 6.39 6.36
CA SER A 14 8.94 5.26 5.43
C SER A 14 7.67 5.53 4.62
N ASP A 15 7.80 6.25 3.51
CA ASP A 15 6.66 6.67 2.70
C ASP A 15 5.90 5.44 2.13
N ALA A 16 6.54 4.27 2.02
CA ALA A 16 5.98 3.04 1.43
C ALA A 16 4.92 2.30 2.25
N PHE A 17 4.79 2.58 3.56
CA PHE A 17 3.96 1.79 4.47
C PHE A 17 3.07 2.67 5.34
N ARG A 18 1.81 2.26 5.55
CA ARG A 18 0.85 2.98 6.39
C ARG A 18 1.26 3.05 7.87
N ASN A 19 1.89 4.14 8.30
CA ASN A 19 2.30 4.37 9.69
C ASN A 19 1.14 4.89 10.55
N GLU A 20 0.21 5.63 9.93
CA GLU A 20 -0.88 6.28 10.63
C GLU A 20 -2.23 5.64 10.28
N TYR A 21 -2.91 5.17 11.31
CA TYR A 21 -4.22 4.55 11.22
C TYR A 21 -5.15 5.30 12.14
N HIS A 22 -6.37 5.60 11.67
CA HIS A 22 -7.43 6.11 12.54
C HIS A 22 -7.64 5.15 13.71
N GLU A 23 -7.94 5.68 14.89
CA GLU A 23 -8.19 4.88 16.11
C GLU A 23 -9.23 3.78 15.89
N ASN A 24 -10.22 4.05 15.03
CA ASN A 24 -11.31 3.13 14.70
C ASN A 24 -10.95 2.10 13.60
N THR A 25 -9.72 2.11 13.08
CA THR A 25 -9.30 1.14 12.06
C THR A 25 -9.28 -0.26 12.67
N PRO A 26 -9.94 -1.26 12.06
CA PRO A 26 -9.91 -2.62 12.57
C PRO A 26 -8.47 -3.14 12.67
N LYS A 27 -8.11 -3.69 13.84
CA LYS A 27 -6.75 -4.20 14.09
C LYS A 27 -6.29 -5.23 13.06
N LYS A 28 -7.22 -6.04 12.56
CA LYS A 28 -6.95 -7.00 11.48
C LYS A 28 -6.48 -6.30 10.19
N SER A 29 -7.08 -5.17 9.82
CA SER A 29 -6.66 -4.37 8.67
C SER A 29 -5.20 -3.93 8.79
N ILE A 30 -4.81 -3.45 9.97
CA ILE A 30 -3.43 -3.03 10.24
C ILE A 30 -2.47 -4.21 10.11
N VAL A 31 -2.83 -5.38 10.66
CA VAL A 31 -2.02 -6.61 10.53
C VAL A 31 -1.85 -7.01 9.06
N ASP A 32 -2.94 -7.03 8.31
CA ASP A 32 -2.94 -7.47 6.91
C ASP A 32 -2.15 -6.50 6.01
N ASP A 33 -2.22 -5.19 6.28
CA ASP A 33 -1.38 -4.16 5.64
C ASP A 33 0.10 -4.36 5.94
N VAL A 34 0.48 -4.57 7.21
CA VAL A 34 1.87 -4.81 7.61
C VAL A 34 2.42 -6.06 6.93
N VAL A 35 1.65 -7.15 6.93
CA VAL A 35 2.05 -8.41 6.29
C VAL A 35 2.21 -8.24 4.78
N SER A 36 1.29 -7.53 4.12
CA SER A 36 1.36 -7.19 2.69
C SER A 36 2.64 -6.43 2.37
N TYR A 37 2.91 -5.36 3.12
CA TYR A 37 4.10 -4.54 2.93
C TYR A 37 5.39 -5.34 3.15
N LEU A 38 5.50 -6.08 4.26
CA LEU A 38 6.68 -6.88 4.55
C LEU A 38 6.88 -7.97 3.48
N GLY A 39 5.81 -8.64 3.06
CA GLY A 39 5.83 -9.63 2.00
C GLY A 39 6.37 -9.06 0.69
N GLU A 40 5.83 -7.94 0.26
CA GLU A 40 6.18 -7.35 -1.02
C GLU A 40 7.57 -6.72 -1.04
N TYR A 41 7.88 -5.87 -0.06
CA TYR A 41 9.05 -4.98 -0.09
C TYR A 41 10.27 -5.55 0.62
N ARG A 42 10.07 -6.36 1.66
CA ARG A 42 11.16 -6.88 2.50
C ARG A 42 11.46 -8.34 2.24
N LEU A 43 10.44 -9.13 1.92
CA LEU A 43 10.56 -10.57 1.73
C LEU A 43 10.50 -10.97 0.26
N GLU A 44 10.10 -10.06 -0.64
CA GLU A 44 10.03 -10.26 -2.09
C GLU A 44 9.28 -11.55 -2.46
N VAL A 45 8.12 -11.73 -1.83
CA VAL A 45 7.34 -12.97 -1.98
C VAL A 45 6.91 -13.14 -3.44
N PRO A 46 7.10 -14.32 -4.05
CA PRO A 46 6.72 -14.56 -5.44
C PRO A 46 5.21 -14.42 -5.69
N LYS A 47 4.39 -14.83 -4.72
CA LYS A 47 2.93 -14.76 -4.78
C LYS A 47 2.36 -14.25 -3.47
N TYR A 48 1.46 -13.27 -3.55
CA TYR A 48 0.75 -12.76 -2.37
C TYR A 48 -0.74 -12.67 -2.65
N SER A 49 -1.56 -13.31 -1.81
CA SER A 49 -3.00 -13.34 -1.95
C SER A 49 -3.67 -12.35 -1.00
N TYR A 50 -4.72 -11.72 -1.48
CA TYR A 50 -5.52 -10.74 -0.75
C TYR A 50 -6.97 -10.79 -1.26
N SER A 51 -7.86 -10.07 -0.56
CA SER A 51 -9.28 -10.05 -0.91
C SER A 51 -9.83 -8.63 -0.95
N PHE A 52 -10.87 -8.45 -1.75
CA PHE A 52 -11.71 -7.26 -1.76
C PHE A 52 -13.16 -7.66 -1.56
N ARG A 53 -13.99 -6.66 -1.25
CA ARG A 53 -15.44 -6.81 -1.21
C ARG A 53 -16.03 -6.01 -2.34
N TYR A 54 -17.04 -6.55 -3.01
CA TYR A 54 -17.79 -5.85 -4.03
C TYR A 54 -19.21 -5.66 -3.55
N LYS A 55 -19.58 -4.39 -3.31
CA LYS A 55 -20.85 -4.01 -2.71
C LYS A 55 -21.30 -2.66 -3.22
N ASP A 56 -22.59 -2.53 -3.51
CA ASP A 56 -23.23 -1.31 -4.01
C ASP A 56 -22.58 -0.81 -5.31
N GLY A 57 -22.20 -1.75 -6.19
CA GLY A 57 -21.58 -1.44 -7.47
C GLY A 57 -20.12 -0.99 -7.39
N ARG A 58 -19.46 -1.17 -6.24
CA ARG A 58 -18.09 -0.69 -5.97
C ARG A 58 -17.21 -1.77 -5.36
N VAL A 59 -15.97 -1.86 -5.83
CA VAL A 59 -14.89 -2.58 -5.15
C VAL A 59 -14.48 -1.79 -3.91
N ARG A 60 -14.36 -2.48 -2.78
CA ARG A 60 -14.11 -1.93 -1.44
C ARG A 60 -13.03 -2.72 -0.73
N ASP A 61 -12.40 -2.02 0.21
CA ASP A 61 -11.47 -2.63 1.15
C ASP A 61 -12.14 -3.80 1.94
N PRO A 62 -11.42 -4.91 2.18
CA PRO A 62 -11.97 -6.07 2.90
C PRO A 62 -12.34 -5.77 4.36
N HIS A 63 -11.75 -4.73 4.97
CA HIS A 63 -11.92 -4.40 6.39
C HIS A 63 -12.55 -3.02 6.61
N GLY A 64 -12.45 -2.12 5.64
CA GLY A 64 -13.01 -0.78 5.65
C GLY A 64 -14.35 -0.67 4.94
N SER A 65 -15.05 0.45 5.17
CA SER A 65 -16.24 0.80 4.41
C SER A 65 -15.92 1.57 3.13
N GLU A 66 -14.69 2.00 2.91
CA GLU A 66 -14.32 2.87 1.79
C GLU A 66 -14.18 2.09 0.47
N SER A 67 -14.53 2.74 -0.65
CA SER A 67 -14.33 2.16 -1.98
C SER A 67 -12.89 2.35 -2.45
N MET A 68 -12.37 1.41 -3.23
CA MET A 68 -11.02 1.52 -3.80
C MET A 68 -10.91 2.76 -4.72
N PHE A 69 -12.01 3.13 -5.38
CA PHE A 69 -12.09 4.36 -6.18
C PHE A 69 -11.85 5.62 -5.34
N ASP A 70 -12.50 5.73 -4.17
CA ASP A 70 -12.34 6.89 -3.28
C ASP A 70 -10.92 6.94 -2.71
N LEU A 71 -10.35 5.77 -2.39
CA LEU A 71 -8.98 5.67 -1.94
C LEU A 71 -7.98 6.14 -3.03
N CYS A 72 -8.17 5.75 -4.30
CA CYS A 72 -7.37 6.28 -5.40
C CYS A 72 -7.54 7.79 -5.57
N GLN A 73 -8.77 8.32 -5.42
CA GLN A 73 -9.01 9.77 -5.54
C GLN A 73 -8.25 10.55 -4.47
N LYS A 74 -8.31 10.09 -3.21
CA LYS A 74 -7.49 10.66 -2.12
C LYS A 74 -6.01 10.61 -2.46
N ALA A 75 -5.55 9.53 -3.09
CA ALA A 75 -4.17 9.39 -3.50
C ALA A 75 -3.73 10.44 -4.54
N ILE A 76 -4.57 10.66 -5.55
CA ILE A 76 -4.36 11.69 -6.57
C ILE A 76 -4.32 13.09 -5.94
N ASP A 77 -5.27 13.41 -5.06
CA ASP A 77 -5.37 14.75 -4.47
C ASP A 77 -4.13 15.08 -3.63
N LEU A 78 -3.60 14.08 -2.94
CA LEU A 78 -2.37 14.23 -2.18
C LEU A 78 -1.14 14.43 -3.07
N ARG A 79 -1.02 13.67 -4.17
CA ARG A 79 0.07 13.87 -5.15
C ARG A 79 0.04 15.28 -5.75
N LYS A 80 -1.16 15.78 -6.07
CA LYS A 80 -1.35 17.15 -6.53
C LYS A 80 -0.90 18.18 -5.49
N LYS A 81 -1.27 17.99 -4.21
CA LYS A 81 -0.82 18.85 -3.12
C LYS A 81 0.72 18.90 -3.03
N GLU A 82 1.37 17.77 -3.24
CA GLU A 82 2.84 17.66 -3.27
C GLU A 82 3.50 18.09 -4.58
N LYS A 83 2.73 18.50 -5.59
CA LYS A 83 3.23 18.83 -6.94
C LYS A 83 4.02 17.68 -7.58
N LYS A 84 3.65 16.43 -7.28
CA LYS A 84 4.22 15.22 -7.87
C LYS A 84 3.35 14.71 -9.02
N SER A 85 3.93 13.87 -9.85
CA SER A 85 3.18 13.06 -10.83
C SER A 85 2.12 12.23 -10.10
N PHE A 86 0.92 12.16 -10.70
CA PHE A 86 -0.23 11.38 -10.24
C PHE A 86 -0.79 10.47 -11.35
N ILE A 87 -0.06 10.34 -12.46
CA ILE A 87 -0.55 9.68 -13.69
C ILE A 87 -0.89 8.21 -13.40
N ARG A 88 -0.06 7.55 -12.60
CA ARG A 88 -0.26 6.14 -12.22
C ARG A 88 -1.46 5.97 -11.29
N GLU A 89 -1.61 6.82 -10.27
CA GLU A 89 -2.78 6.80 -9.39
C GLU A 89 -4.07 7.09 -10.16
N ALA A 90 -4.02 7.95 -11.18
CA ALA A 90 -5.14 8.18 -12.10
C ALA A 90 -5.48 6.93 -12.92
N ALA A 91 -4.48 6.24 -13.46
CA ALA A 91 -4.68 4.99 -14.19
C ALA A 91 -5.27 3.89 -13.30
N GLU A 92 -4.78 3.73 -12.06
CA GLU A 92 -5.36 2.79 -11.08
C GLU A 92 -6.83 3.12 -10.78
N LYS A 93 -7.16 4.41 -10.61
CA LYS A 93 -8.54 4.85 -10.41
C LYS A 93 -9.43 4.47 -11.60
N TYR A 94 -8.98 4.72 -12.83
CA TYR A 94 -9.71 4.30 -14.04
C TYR A 94 -9.83 2.78 -14.15
N GLY A 95 -8.80 2.04 -13.72
CA GLY A 95 -8.81 0.60 -13.60
C GLY A 95 -9.92 0.10 -12.67
N PHE A 96 -10.01 0.66 -11.46
CA PHE A 96 -11.10 0.33 -10.54
C PHE A 96 -12.49 0.71 -11.08
N GLU A 97 -12.62 1.85 -11.76
CA GLU A 97 -13.87 2.23 -12.40
C GLU A 97 -14.28 1.25 -13.52
N SER A 98 -13.30 0.81 -14.32
CA SER A 98 -13.49 -0.22 -15.35
C SER A 98 -13.87 -1.56 -14.73
N LEU A 99 -13.21 -1.95 -13.64
CA LEU A 99 -13.48 -3.17 -12.91
C LEU A 99 -14.88 -3.14 -12.29
N ASP A 100 -15.29 -2.03 -11.66
CA ASP A 100 -16.65 -1.82 -11.13
C ASP A 100 -17.70 -2.10 -12.21
N ARG A 101 -17.54 -1.54 -13.42
CA ARG A 101 -18.46 -1.77 -14.54
C ARG A 101 -18.52 -3.23 -14.96
N GLN A 102 -17.37 -3.87 -15.13
CA GLN A 102 -17.30 -5.27 -15.58
C GLN A 102 -17.89 -6.22 -14.52
N LEU A 103 -17.65 -5.94 -13.24
CA LEU A 103 -18.16 -6.75 -12.13
C LEU A 103 -19.68 -6.71 -11.99
N GLN A 104 -20.37 -5.68 -12.48
CA GLN A 104 -21.85 -5.66 -12.48
C GLN A 104 -22.44 -6.86 -13.22
N ALA A 105 -21.82 -7.25 -14.34
CA ALA A 105 -22.26 -8.38 -15.17
C ALA A 105 -21.53 -9.69 -14.85
N ALA A 106 -20.50 -9.68 -14.00
CA ALA A 106 -19.70 -10.86 -13.70
C ALA A 106 -20.51 -11.93 -12.94
N GLU A 107 -20.32 -13.19 -13.35
CA GLU A 107 -20.86 -14.37 -12.67
C GLU A 107 -19.92 -14.86 -11.57
N SER A 108 -20.40 -15.73 -10.70
CA SER A 108 -19.52 -16.41 -9.73
C SER A 108 -18.46 -17.25 -10.47
N GLU A 109 -17.26 -17.33 -9.92
CA GLU A 109 -16.05 -17.92 -10.50
C GLU A 109 -15.50 -17.20 -11.74
N SER A 110 -16.04 -16.03 -12.13
CA SER A 110 -15.41 -15.21 -13.18
C SER A 110 -13.98 -14.85 -12.78
N SER A 111 -13.06 -14.99 -13.74
CA SER A 111 -11.64 -14.68 -13.54
C SER A 111 -11.37 -13.20 -13.73
N ILE A 112 -10.41 -12.67 -13.00
CA ILE A 112 -9.93 -11.30 -13.14
C ILE A 112 -8.45 -11.34 -13.50
N ILE A 113 -8.08 -10.65 -14.58
CA ILE A 113 -6.69 -10.42 -14.97
C ILE A 113 -6.43 -8.93 -14.90
N TRP A 114 -5.37 -8.55 -14.19
CA TRP A 114 -4.89 -7.18 -14.15
C TRP A 114 -3.37 -7.19 -14.11
N MET A 115 -2.71 -6.13 -14.57
CA MET A 115 -1.26 -6.09 -14.66
C MET A 115 -0.74 -4.72 -14.26
N SER A 116 0.41 -4.70 -13.62
CA SER A 116 1.11 -3.50 -13.17
C SER A 116 2.59 -3.64 -13.55
N PRO A 117 2.99 -3.17 -14.74
CA PRO A 117 4.40 -3.08 -15.11
C PRO A 117 5.15 -2.12 -14.19
N PRO A 118 6.49 -2.22 -14.09
CA PRO A 118 7.29 -1.31 -13.28
C PRO A 118 7.02 0.15 -13.63
N GLY A 119 6.89 1.02 -12.61
CA GLY A 119 6.84 2.46 -12.82
C GLY A 119 8.23 3.07 -13.16
N PRO A 120 8.31 4.38 -13.41
CA PRO A 120 9.55 5.06 -13.79
C PRO A 120 10.62 5.02 -12.68
N LYS A 121 11.91 4.91 -13.01
CA LYS A 121 12.97 4.83 -11.97
C LYS A 121 13.20 6.14 -11.24
N GLU A 122 12.99 7.24 -11.93
CA GLU A 122 13.04 8.63 -11.44
C GLU A 122 11.94 8.87 -10.42
N GLU A 123 10.83 8.15 -10.65
CA GLU A 123 9.84 7.73 -9.70
C GLU A 123 10.51 7.33 -8.39
N GLY A 124 11.24 6.21 -8.43
CA GLY A 124 11.70 5.45 -7.26
C GLY A 124 11.15 4.02 -7.24
N TYR A 125 10.44 3.63 -8.30
CA TYR A 125 9.94 2.28 -8.50
C TYR A 125 11.08 1.29 -8.72
N GLY A 126 10.86 0.05 -8.27
CA GLY A 126 11.81 -1.03 -8.47
C GLY A 126 11.72 -1.60 -9.90
N ASN A 127 12.67 -2.46 -10.26
CA ASN A 127 12.66 -3.14 -11.56
C ASN A 127 11.72 -4.35 -11.58
N TYR A 128 10.59 -4.32 -10.86
CA TYR A 128 9.66 -5.43 -10.79
C TYR A 128 8.25 -4.96 -11.08
N GLY A 129 7.41 -5.87 -11.56
CA GLY A 129 6.00 -5.63 -11.81
C GLY A 129 5.15 -6.77 -11.24
N PHE A 130 3.85 -6.67 -11.47
CA PHE A 130 2.89 -7.65 -10.99
C PHE A 130 1.94 -8.09 -12.09
N VAL A 131 1.68 -9.39 -12.12
CA VAL A 131 0.51 -9.97 -12.78
C VAL A 131 -0.47 -10.34 -11.68
N TYR A 132 -1.66 -9.74 -11.71
CA TYR A 132 -2.73 -10.07 -10.79
C TYR A 132 -3.70 -11.02 -11.45
N PHE A 133 -4.00 -12.10 -10.73
CA PHE A 133 -5.02 -13.05 -11.08
C PHE A 133 -5.99 -13.17 -9.93
N GLY A 134 -7.29 -13.09 -10.20
CA GLY A 134 -8.30 -13.27 -9.18
C GLY A 134 -9.57 -13.92 -9.65
N LYS A 135 -10.48 -14.09 -8.71
CA LYS A 135 -11.76 -14.75 -8.87
C LYS A 135 -12.84 -14.02 -8.11
N VAL A 136 -14.02 -13.95 -8.71
CA VAL A 136 -15.24 -13.43 -8.10
C VAL A 136 -15.97 -14.59 -7.43
N PHE A 137 -16.32 -14.45 -6.16
CA PHE A 137 -17.14 -15.42 -5.44
C PHE A 137 -18.41 -14.74 -4.95
N GLN A 138 -19.56 -15.30 -5.32
CA GLN A 138 -20.83 -14.80 -4.83
C GLN A 138 -21.11 -15.34 -3.43
N GLY A 139 -21.33 -14.44 -2.47
CA GLY A 139 -21.80 -14.81 -1.14
C GLY A 139 -23.31 -15.09 -1.11
N TYR A 140 -23.83 -15.41 0.08
CA TYR A 140 -25.27 -15.55 0.32
C TYR A 140 -26.04 -14.22 0.32
N SER A 141 -25.32 -13.09 0.31
CA SER A 141 -25.88 -11.73 0.26
C SER A 141 -25.65 -11.10 -1.12
N THR A 142 -26.10 -9.85 -1.29
CA THR A 142 -25.77 -9.02 -2.46
C THR A 142 -24.29 -8.62 -2.54
N GLU A 143 -23.50 -8.95 -1.53
CA GLU A 143 -22.06 -8.71 -1.46
C GLU A 143 -21.30 -9.88 -2.08
N ARG A 144 -20.34 -9.57 -2.95
CA ARG A 144 -19.44 -10.56 -3.55
C ARG A 144 -18.05 -10.39 -2.94
N SER A 145 -17.34 -11.50 -2.73
CA SER A 145 -15.93 -11.45 -2.37
C SER A 145 -15.09 -11.60 -3.62
N ILE A 146 -14.04 -10.80 -3.76
CA ILE A 146 -13.05 -10.95 -4.83
C ILE A 146 -11.78 -11.44 -4.16
N GLN A 147 -11.24 -12.57 -4.61
CA GLN A 147 -9.92 -13.02 -4.17
C GLN A 147 -8.94 -12.76 -5.29
N MET A 148 -7.81 -12.15 -4.97
CA MET A 148 -6.77 -11.81 -5.93
C MET A 148 -5.43 -12.34 -5.44
N THR A 149 -4.55 -12.66 -6.36
CA THR A 149 -3.17 -13.04 -6.12
C THR A 149 -2.28 -12.15 -6.98
N ALA A 150 -1.39 -11.41 -6.34
CA ALA A 150 -0.30 -10.70 -7.01
C ALA A 150 0.87 -11.66 -7.23
N ILE A 151 1.29 -11.81 -8.48
CA ILE A 151 2.47 -12.56 -8.87
C ILE A 151 3.57 -11.57 -9.24
N ARG A 152 4.64 -11.55 -8.45
CA ARG A 152 5.77 -10.65 -8.65
C ARG A 152 6.68 -11.16 -9.77
N VAL A 153 6.96 -10.31 -10.75
CA VAL A 153 7.86 -10.61 -11.88
C VAL A 153 9.04 -9.63 -11.87
N GLU A 154 10.25 -10.16 -12.05
CA GLU A 154 11.51 -9.40 -11.94
C GLU A 154 12.04 -8.98 -13.31
N ASN A 155 12.47 -7.73 -13.42
CA ASN A 155 12.96 -7.04 -14.62
C ASN A 155 12.10 -7.26 -15.88
N PRO A 156 10.76 -7.12 -15.81
CA PRO A 156 9.89 -7.36 -16.96
C PRO A 156 9.96 -6.20 -17.97
N THR A 157 9.62 -6.49 -19.21
CA THR A 157 9.44 -5.53 -20.31
C THR A 157 7.95 -5.34 -20.63
N LEU A 158 7.58 -4.22 -21.25
CA LEU A 158 6.20 -3.99 -21.71
C LEU A 158 5.76 -5.02 -22.77
N GLU A 159 6.66 -5.46 -23.65
CA GLU A 159 6.39 -6.51 -24.62
C GLU A 159 5.98 -7.83 -23.94
N GLN A 160 6.67 -8.19 -22.85
CA GLN A 160 6.28 -9.35 -22.03
C GLN A 160 4.89 -9.17 -21.41
N PHE A 161 4.55 -7.97 -20.93
CA PHE A 161 3.20 -7.71 -20.43
C PHE A 161 2.13 -7.79 -21.52
N ASN A 162 2.35 -7.19 -22.70
CA ASN A 162 1.43 -7.30 -23.84
C ASN A 162 1.21 -8.77 -24.23
N LYS A 163 2.29 -9.55 -24.30
CA LYS A 163 2.24 -10.99 -24.59
C LYS A 163 1.49 -11.78 -23.53
N ALA A 164 1.77 -11.56 -22.25
CA ALA A 164 1.08 -12.23 -21.16
C ALA A 164 -0.41 -11.86 -21.12
N PHE A 165 -0.74 -10.59 -21.35
CA PHE A 165 -2.12 -10.10 -21.39
C PHE A 165 -2.90 -10.79 -22.50
N TYR A 166 -2.35 -10.84 -23.71
CA TYR A 166 -2.94 -11.58 -24.82
C TYR A 166 -3.14 -13.06 -24.49
N MET A 167 -2.12 -13.74 -23.95
CA MET A 167 -2.24 -15.15 -23.60
C MET A 167 -3.32 -15.43 -22.54
N LEU A 168 -3.54 -14.50 -21.60
CA LEU A 168 -4.49 -14.70 -20.50
C LEU A 168 -5.91 -14.24 -20.83
N THR A 169 -6.07 -13.26 -21.71
CA THR A 169 -7.36 -12.61 -22.00
C THR A 169 -7.86 -12.85 -23.42
N ASN A 170 -6.98 -13.34 -24.31
CA ASN A 170 -7.20 -13.41 -25.76
C ASN A 170 -7.49 -12.04 -26.41
N GLU A 171 -7.09 -10.94 -25.76
CA GLU A 171 -7.18 -9.59 -26.29
C GLU A 171 -5.79 -9.07 -26.66
N GLU A 172 -5.66 -8.55 -27.88
CA GLU A 172 -4.44 -7.84 -28.28
C GLU A 172 -4.38 -6.50 -27.56
N LYS A 173 -3.21 -6.24 -26.96
CA LYS A 173 -2.88 -4.97 -26.34
C LYS A 173 -1.50 -4.57 -26.87
N GLU A 174 -1.41 -3.36 -27.41
CA GLU A 174 -0.16 -2.76 -27.88
C GLU A 174 0.19 -1.58 -26.97
N ALA A 175 0.21 -1.83 -25.66
CA ALA A 175 0.49 -0.77 -24.69
C ALA A 175 1.93 -0.29 -24.85
N GLU A 176 2.09 1.03 -24.95
CA GLU A 176 3.37 1.73 -25.00
C GLU A 176 3.79 2.25 -23.62
N HIS A 177 2.83 2.34 -22.69
CA HIS A 177 3.03 2.83 -21.33
C HIS A 177 2.53 1.83 -20.27
N ALA A 178 3.15 1.85 -19.09
CA ALA A 178 2.79 0.95 -17.99
C ALA A 178 1.36 1.18 -17.49
N GLU A 179 0.92 2.44 -17.55
CA GLU A 179 -0.36 2.93 -17.05
C GLU A 179 -1.54 2.37 -17.84
N GLU A 180 -1.34 2.04 -19.12
CA GLU A 180 -2.38 1.41 -19.95
C GLU A 180 -2.73 0.00 -19.46
N PHE A 181 -1.84 -0.68 -18.73
CA PHE A 181 -2.20 -1.94 -18.07
C PHE A 181 -2.99 -1.71 -16.78
N LEU A 182 -2.69 -0.62 -16.08
CA LEU A 182 -3.36 -0.27 -14.84
C LEU A 182 -4.81 0.18 -15.06
N ASP A 183 -5.10 0.91 -16.13
CA ASP A 183 -6.47 1.37 -16.42
C ASP A 183 -7.37 0.29 -17.05
N SER A 184 -6.80 -0.87 -17.42
CA SER A 184 -7.45 -1.88 -18.24
C SER A 184 -7.50 -3.28 -17.60
N PRO A 185 -8.01 -3.45 -16.36
CA PRO A 185 -8.30 -4.79 -15.86
C PRO A 185 -9.36 -5.49 -16.72
N ARG A 186 -9.34 -6.82 -16.73
CA ARG A 186 -10.30 -7.67 -17.44
C ARG A 186 -10.96 -8.67 -16.53
N VAL A 187 -12.29 -8.70 -16.57
CA VAL A 187 -13.11 -9.77 -16.02
C VAL A 187 -13.52 -10.68 -17.15
N LEU A 188 -13.19 -11.96 -17.02
CA LEU A 188 -13.47 -13.00 -17.99
C LEU A 188 -14.57 -13.89 -17.43
N GLY A 189 -15.59 -14.18 -18.24
CA GLY A 189 -16.69 -15.07 -17.86
C GLY A 189 -16.28 -16.55 -17.69
N GLU A 190 -15.02 -16.87 -17.97
CA GLU A 190 -14.46 -18.21 -17.85
C GLU A 190 -13.66 -18.37 -16.55
N ASP A 191 -13.67 -19.59 -15.99
CA ASP A 191 -12.80 -19.99 -14.89
C ASP A 191 -11.41 -20.38 -15.43
N ILE A 192 -10.48 -19.42 -15.39
CA ILE A 192 -9.08 -19.66 -15.68
C ILE A 192 -8.45 -20.33 -14.46
N LYS A 193 -7.86 -21.51 -14.69
CA LYS A 193 -7.15 -22.24 -13.64
C LYS A 193 -5.83 -21.55 -13.29
N GLU A 194 -5.52 -21.47 -12.00
CA GLU A 194 -4.24 -20.91 -11.52
C GLU A 194 -3.02 -21.56 -12.19
N GLY A 195 -3.03 -22.88 -12.40
CA GLY A 195 -1.93 -23.57 -13.07
C GLY A 195 -1.69 -23.11 -14.52
N TYR A 196 -2.71 -22.60 -15.21
CA TYR A 196 -2.55 -21.97 -16.52
C TYR A 196 -1.87 -20.60 -16.40
N VAL A 197 -2.31 -19.78 -15.45
CA VAL A 197 -1.69 -18.47 -15.16
C VAL A 197 -0.21 -18.65 -14.83
N ASP A 198 0.11 -19.62 -13.96
CA ASP A 198 1.49 -19.95 -13.60
C ASP A 198 2.32 -20.36 -14.82
N ALA A 199 1.75 -21.16 -15.72
CA ALA A 199 2.43 -21.56 -16.95
C ALA A 199 2.70 -20.36 -17.88
N VAL A 200 1.76 -19.43 -18.01
CA VAL A 200 1.95 -18.20 -18.80
C VAL A 200 3.03 -17.33 -18.17
N VAL A 201 2.93 -17.06 -16.86
CA VAL A 201 3.87 -16.18 -16.16
C VAL A 201 5.28 -16.77 -16.15
N ASN A 202 5.41 -18.10 -15.97
CA ASN A 202 6.67 -18.82 -16.12
C ASN A 202 7.24 -18.67 -17.53
N ARG A 203 6.43 -18.92 -18.56
CA ARG A 203 6.88 -18.88 -19.96
C ARG A 203 7.29 -17.48 -20.42
N VAL A 204 6.57 -16.45 -19.97
CA VAL A 204 6.74 -15.08 -20.47
C VAL A 204 7.78 -14.30 -19.68
N PHE A 205 7.83 -14.49 -18.35
CA PHE A 205 8.70 -13.71 -17.45
C PHE A 205 9.84 -14.53 -16.82
N ASP A 206 10.04 -15.79 -17.23
CA ASP A 206 10.94 -16.78 -16.55
C ASP A 206 10.67 -16.88 -15.04
N PHE A 207 9.41 -16.66 -14.65
CA PHE A 207 9.00 -16.75 -13.26
C PHE A 207 9.06 -18.21 -12.79
N ARG A 208 9.82 -18.48 -11.74
CA ARG A 208 9.85 -19.80 -11.12
C ARG A 208 9.27 -19.73 -9.72
N PHE A 209 8.07 -20.26 -9.57
CA PHE A 209 7.49 -20.44 -8.25
C PHE A 209 8.43 -21.32 -7.41
N SER A 210 8.94 -20.75 -6.33
CA SER A 210 9.75 -21.46 -5.36
C SER A 210 8.93 -21.67 -4.11
N ARG A 211 8.46 -22.92 -3.92
CA ARG A 211 7.76 -23.34 -2.71
C ARG A 211 8.62 -23.07 -1.46
N GLU A 212 9.94 -23.25 -1.57
CA GLU A 212 10.88 -22.92 -0.50
C GLU A 212 10.84 -21.43 -0.12
N LYS A 213 10.84 -20.52 -1.11
CA LYS A 213 10.69 -19.07 -0.83
C LYS A 213 9.36 -18.75 -0.16
N GLN A 214 8.28 -19.40 -0.59
CA GLN A 214 6.95 -19.25 0.00
C GLN A 214 6.90 -19.74 1.45
N GLU A 215 7.38 -20.96 1.72
CA GLU A 215 7.44 -21.54 3.06
C GLU A 215 8.34 -20.73 4.00
N LYS A 216 9.45 -20.18 3.47
CA LYS A 216 10.33 -19.27 4.21
C LYS A 216 9.62 -17.96 4.57
N PHE A 217 8.87 -17.37 3.65
CA PHE A 217 8.03 -16.20 3.94
C PHE A 217 7.02 -16.49 5.04
N GLU A 218 6.25 -17.57 4.91
CA GLU A 218 5.23 -17.98 5.89
C GLU A 218 5.85 -18.21 7.28
N LEU A 219 7.04 -18.81 7.34
CA LEU A 219 7.79 -18.99 8.57
C LEU A 219 8.18 -17.65 9.20
N VAL A 220 8.72 -16.71 8.42
CA VAL A 220 9.14 -15.38 8.90
C VAL A 220 7.94 -14.58 9.40
N ILE A 221 6.83 -14.55 8.65
CA ILE A 221 5.60 -13.88 9.07
C ILE A 221 5.03 -14.52 10.33
N ARG A 222 4.96 -15.86 10.40
CA ARG A 222 4.47 -16.56 11.61
C ARG A 222 5.30 -16.21 12.84
N LYS A 223 6.62 -16.10 12.70
CA LYS A 223 7.52 -15.68 13.80
C LYS A 223 7.39 -14.21 14.18
N SER A 224 7.04 -13.35 13.22
CA SER A 224 6.89 -11.91 13.43
C SER A 224 5.47 -11.51 13.85
N LEU A 225 4.50 -12.41 13.73
CA LEU A 225 3.09 -12.14 13.97
C LEU A 225 2.77 -11.57 15.38
N PRO A 226 3.42 -12.02 16.48
CA PRO A 226 3.22 -11.38 17.79
C PRO A 226 3.58 -9.90 17.77
N LEU A 227 4.69 -9.52 17.12
CA LEU A 227 5.17 -8.15 17.00
C LEU A 227 4.30 -7.32 16.07
N ILE A 228 3.83 -7.90 14.95
CA ILE A 228 2.89 -7.25 14.04
C ILE A 228 1.57 -6.94 14.78
N ARG A 229 1.11 -7.86 15.63
CA ARG A 229 -0.08 -7.64 16.47
C ARG A 229 0.17 -6.59 17.55
N ASP A 230 1.34 -6.59 18.19
CA ASP A 230 1.73 -5.56 19.15
C ASP A 230 1.76 -4.17 18.46
N PHE A 231 2.31 -4.08 17.24
CA PHE A 231 2.29 -2.88 16.40
C PHE A 231 0.86 -2.40 16.16
N ALA A 232 -0.02 -3.29 15.68
CA ALA A 232 -1.41 -2.98 15.39
C ALA A 232 -2.18 -2.52 16.65
N ASN A 233 -1.89 -3.11 17.80
CA ASN A 233 -2.56 -2.81 19.05
C ASN A 233 -2.04 -1.53 19.72
N ASN A 234 -0.84 -1.07 19.39
CA ASN A 234 -0.25 0.14 19.96
C ASN A 234 -0.82 1.41 19.26
N PRO A 235 -1.64 2.23 19.95
CA PRO A 235 -2.13 3.49 19.40
C PRO A 235 -1.02 4.54 19.25
N SER A 236 0.02 4.46 20.09
CA SER A 236 1.17 5.38 20.13
C SER A 236 2.39 4.80 19.41
N ARG A 237 2.17 3.92 18.43
CA ARG A 237 3.22 3.36 17.59
C ARG A 237 3.96 4.46 16.83
N THR A 238 5.25 4.26 16.65
CA THR A 238 6.17 5.22 16.05
C THR A 238 6.81 4.65 14.78
N MET A 239 7.50 5.52 14.03
CA MET A 239 8.38 5.09 12.95
C MET A 239 9.48 4.12 13.42
N GLU A 240 10.00 4.34 14.63
CA GLU A 240 11.02 3.47 15.21
C GLU A 240 10.49 2.06 15.48
N ASP A 241 9.21 1.93 15.83
CA ASP A 241 8.54 0.63 15.99
C ASP A 241 8.45 -0.13 14.67
N LEU A 242 8.14 0.57 13.57
CA LEU A 242 8.15 -0.03 12.24
C LEU A 242 9.58 -0.43 11.85
N PHE A 243 10.56 0.44 12.04
CA PHE A 243 11.96 0.13 11.73
C PHE A 243 12.46 -1.09 12.50
N ALA A 244 12.08 -1.20 13.78
CA ALA A 244 12.40 -2.34 14.61
C ALA A 244 11.80 -3.63 14.01
N LEU A 245 10.52 -3.59 13.63
CA LEU A 245 9.84 -4.70 12.98
C LEU A 245 10.49 -5.08 11.64
N GLU A 246 10.78 -4.10 10.77
CA GLU A 246 11.38 -4.34 9.46
C GLU A 246 12.77 -4.96 9.56
N ASN A 247 13.64 -4.42 10.41
CA ASN A 247 14.98 -4.96 10.58
C ASN A 247 14.94 -6.38 11.18
N TYR A 248 14.03 -6.64 12.12
CA TYR A 248 13.85 -7.98 12.68
C TYR A 248 13.38 -8.98 11.62
N VAL A 249 12.44 -8.58 10.76
CA VAL A 249 11.98 -9.40 9.63
C VAL A 249 13.11 -9.68 8.62
N LEU A 250 13.94 -8.68 8.33
CA LEU A 250 15.11 -8.84 7.46
C LEU A 250 16.17 -9.78 8.07
N GLU A 251 16.34 -9.77 9.38
CA GLU A 251 17.22 -10.70 10.09
C GLU A 251 16.66 -12.13 10.04
N LEU A 252 15.37 -12.31 10.33
CA LEU A 252 14.68 -13.59 10.16
C LEU A 252 14.73 -14.11 8.71
N ARG A 253 14.69 -13.22 7.70
CA ARG A 253 14.89 -13.60 6.29
C ARG A 253 16.28 -14.19 6.06
N ARG A 254 17.32 -13.72 6.75
CA ARG A 254 18.69 -14.25 6.62
C ARG A 254 18.85 -15.56 7.38
N GLU A 255 18.37 -15.60 8.62
CA GLU A 255 18.55 -16.73 9.54
C GLU A 255 17.23 -17.15 10.19
N PRO A 256 16.33 -17.84 9.47
CA PRO A 256 14.99 -18.17 9.97
C PRO A 256 15.01 -19.04 11.23
N ASN A 257 16.08 -19.81 11.43
CA ASN A 257 16.27 -20.72 12.56
C ASN A 257 17.26 -20.18 13.61
N GLY A 258 17.86 -19.00 13.43
CA GLY A 258 18.90 -18.46 14.31
C GLY A 258 18.39 -18.06 15.71
N PHE A 259 17.09 -17.79 15.85
CA PHE A 259 16.46 -17.46 17.14
C PHE A 259 16.06 -18.73 17.88
N ASP A 260 17.02 -19.35 18.54
CA ASP A 260 16.78 -20.47 19.44
C ASP A 260 16.43 -19.95 20.85
N LYS A 261 15.17 -20.20 21.25
CA LYS A 261 14.61 -20.22 22.62
C LYS A 261 13.76 -19.06 23.16
N LYS A 262 13.80 -17.82 22.66
CA LYS A 262 12.74 -16.81 22.95
C LYS A 262 12.59 -15.82 21.80
N SER A 263 11.66 -16.08 20.89
CA SER A 263 11.24 -15.05 19.94
C SER A 263 10.64 -13.87 20.70
N PRO A 264 11.04 -12.63 20.40
CA PRO A 264 10.46 -11.44 21.03
C PRO A 264 8.96 -11.40 20.82
N GLN A 265 8.23 -11.02 21.87
CA GLN A 265 6.76 -10.98 21.85
C GLN A 265 6.21 -9.57 21.69
N ARG A 266 7.02 -8.55 22.01
CA ARG A 266 6.63 -7.14 21.99
C ARG A 266 7.69 -6.30 21.29
N LEU A 267 7.27 -5.23 20.62
CA LEU A 267 8.19 -4.35 19.90
C LEU A 267 9.19 -3.66 20.82
N VAL A 268 8.79 -3.35 22.06
CA VAL A 268 9.67 -2.77 23.07
C VAL A 268 10.90 -3.65 23.35
N GLU A 269 10.81 -4.96 23.13
CA GLU A 269 11.94 -5.90 23.26
C GLU A 269 12.93 -5.77 22.09
N LEU A 270 12.53 -5.17 20.97
CA LEU A 270 13.32 -4.97 19.76
C LEU A 270 13.87 -3.55 19.59
N VAL A 271 13.15 -2.53 20.08
CA VAL A 271 13.46 -1.11 19.80
C VAL A 271 14.91 -0.75 20.17
N GLY A 272 15.50 -1.35 21.21
CA GLY A 272 16.90 -1.11 21.58
C GLY A 272 17.91 -1.46 20.48
N ASP A 273 17.71 -2.60 19.81
CA ASP A 273 18.69 -3.17 18.88
C ASP A 273 18.32 -2.94 17.39
N TYR A 274 17.03 -2.70 17.10
CA TYR A 274 16.50 -2.72 15.73
C TYR A 274 15.88 -1.40 15.25
N ARG A 275 15.80 -0.34 16.06
CA ARG A 275 15.17 0.95 15.68
C ARG A 275 15.85 1.75 14.57
N ARG A 276 16.99 1.30 14.06
CA ARG A 276 17.74 2.00 13.01
C ARG A 276 16.98 2.00 11.68
N GLU A 277 17.20 3.00 10.85
CA GLU A 277 16.62 3.02 9.51
C GLU A 277 17.00 1.72 8.74
N PRO A 278 16.03 0.98 8.20
CA PRO A 278 16.29 -0.26 7.49
C PRO A 278 17.02 0.00 6.17
N PRO A 279 17.75 -0.98 5.62
CA PRO A 279 18.33 -0.87 4.29
C PRO A 279 17.27 -0.48 3.25
N LYS A 280 17.64 0.40 2.30
CA LYS A 280 16.76 0.77 1.19
C LYS A 280 16.30 -0.48 0.45
N ALA A 281 14.99 -0.72 0.38
CA ALA A 281 14.47 -1.72 -0.56
C ALA A 281 14.40 -1.11 -1.97
N ALA A 282 14.70 -1.91 -2.99
CA ALA A 282 14.43 -1.51 -4.37
C ALA A 282 12.90 -1.35 -4.53
N GLY A 283 12.44 -0.21 -5.06
CA GLY A 283 11.02 0.15 -5.07
C GLY A 283 10.47 0.76 -3.78
N SER A 284 11.32 0.92 -2.75
CA SER A 284 10.95 1.51 -1.44
C SER A 284 11.60 2.88 -1.19
N CYS A 285 12.43 3.40 -2.10
CA CYS A 285 13.12 4.68 -1.86
C CYS A 285 13.32 5.44 -3.18
N GLY A 286 12.43 6.41 -3.41
CA GLY A 286 12.51 7.47 -4.43
C GLY A 286 11.16 8.17 -4.69
N SER A 287 10.05 7.43 -4.62
CA SER A 287 8.71 7.89 -5.08
C SER A 287 7.59 7.80 -4.07
N THR A 288 7.85 7.34 -2.86
CA THR A 288 7.05 6.30 -2.21
C THR A 288 5.62 6.64 -1.75
N LYS A 289 4.77 7.16 -2.65
CA LYS A 289 3.30 7.13 -2.59
C LYS A 289 2.70 6.31 -3.72
N SER A 290 3.53 5.66 -4.52
CA SER A 290 3.07 4.69 -5.49
C SER A 290 3.90 3.45 -5.30
N SER A 291 3.23 2.48 -4.72
CA SER A 291 3.68 1.11 -4.70
C SER A 291 3.49 0.52 -6.11
N ASN A 292 4.28 -0.47 -6.50
CA ASN A 292 4.04 -1.21 -7.75
C ASN A 292 2.78 -2.10 -7.62
N ASN A 293 2.33 -2.36 -6.40
CA ASN A 293 1.16 -3.14 -6.09
C ASN A 293 -0.09 -2.28 -5.90
N ILE A 294 -1.17 -2.60 -6.60
CA ILE A 294 -2.41 -1.82 -6.61
C ILE A 294 -3.00 -1.64 -5.20
N ILE A 295 -2.77 -2.61 -4.29
CA ILE A 295 -3.21 -2.49 -2.90
C ILE A 295 -2.31 -1.56 -2.10
N ASN A 296 -1.00 -1.73 -2.22
CA ASN A 296 -0.06 -0.98 -1.40
C ASN A 296 0.11 0.46 -1.93
N SER A 297 -0.21 0.76 -3.21
CA SER A 297 -0.16 2.14 -3.77
C SER A 297 -1.23 3.00 -3.13
N ILE A 298 -2.38 2.38 -2.90
CA ILE A 298 -3.54 2.99 -2.29
C ILE A 298 -3.35 3.13 -0.78
N SER A 299 -2.85 2.09 -0.10
CA SER A 299 -2.62 2.13 1.36
C SER A 299 -1.46 3.04 1.78
N SER A 300 -0.37 3.12 1.00
CA SER A 300 0.79 3.99 1.30
C SER A 300 0.46 5.48 1.16
N THR A 301 -0.39 5.85 0.20
CA THR A 301 -0.78 7.23 -0.01
C THR A 301 -1.68 7.78 1.12
N MET A 302 -2.43 6.93 1.82
CA MET A 302 -3.27 7.37 2.94
C MET A 302 -2.50 7.92 4.14
N ASN A 303 -1.20 7.64 4.27
CA ASN A 303 -0.39 8.10 5.39
C ASN A 303 -0.37 9.60 5.58
N SER A 304 -0.05 10.35 4.54
CA SER A 304 0.23 11.76 4.71
C SER A 304 -1.04 12.63 4.64
N LEU A 305 -2.22 12.01 4.51
CA LEU A 305 -3.51 12.68 4.69
C LEU A 305 -4.03 12.52 6.13
N LEU A 306 -3.46 11.60 6.90
CA LEU A 306 -3.83 11.35 8.29
C LEU A 306 -2.96 12.11 9.29
N SER A 307 -1.77 12.53 8.83
CA SER A 307 -0.84 13.37 9.59
C SER A 307 -1.20 14.86 9.59
N GLU A 308 -2.28 15.24 8.90
CA GLU A 308 -2.78 16.62 8.84
C GLU A 308 -4.18 16.70 9.43
N LYS A 309 -4.28 16.56 10.75
CA LYS A 309 -5.46 17.03 11.47
C LYS A 309 -5.08 17.72 12.77
N GLU A 310 -4.60 18.94 12.63
CA GLU A 310 -4.98 20.01 13.55
C GLU A 310 -5.51 21.17 12.70
N GLY A 311 -6.83 21.19 12.48
CA GLY A 311 -7.50 22.42 12.09
C GLY A 311 -7.82 23.22 13.34
N PHE A 312 -7.74 24.54 13.28
CA PHE A 312 -8.22 25.43 14.35
C PHE A 312 -9.30 26.36 13.79
N GLN A 313 -10.30 26.67 14.60
CA GLN A 313 -11.29 27.65 14.21
C GLN A 313 -10.71 29.05 14.42
N CYS A 314 -10.62 29.86 13.37
CA CYS A 314 -10.05 31.18 13.46
C CYS A 314 -10.91 32.06 14.39
N PRO A 315 -10.39 32.53 15.54
CA PRO A 315 -11.18 33.29 16.51
C PRO A 315 -11.55 34.68 16.01
N ARG A 316 -10.87 35.17 14.97
CA ARG A 316 -11.09 36.51 14.40
C ARG A 316 -12.25 36.55 13.40
N CYS A 317 -12.43 35.50 12.60
CA CYS A 317 -13.44 35.46 11.54
C CYS A 317 -14.37 34.23 11.59
N GLY A 318 -14.15 33.29 12.51
CA GLY A 318 -14.97 32.10 12.72
C GLY A 318 -14.78 30.97 11.70
N GLU A 319 -13.96 31.18 10.67
CA GLU A 319 -13.65 30.21 9.61
C GLU A 319 -12.73 29.09 10.11
N GLU A 320 -12.97 27.87 9.65
CA GLU A 320 -12.14 26.70 9.98
C GLU A 320 -10.84 26.77 9.16
N ALA A 321 -9.73 27.09 9.83
CA ALA A 321 -8.41 27.13 9.20
C ALA A 321 -7.79 25.73 9.29
N VAL A 322 -7.48 25.14 8.14
CA VAL A 322 -6.87 23.82 8.03
C VAL A 322 -5.40 23.98 7.66
N GLY A 323 -4.48 23.79 8.60
CA GLY A 323 -3.04 23.90 8.35
C GLY A 323 -2.17 23.73 9.61
N PRO A 324 -0.89 23.30 9.47
CA PRO A 324 0.06 23.18 10.58
C PRO A 324 0.35 24.51 11.31
N VAL A 325 0.99 24.41 12.48
CA VAL A 325 1.60 25.55 13.21
C VAL A 325 2.43 26.40 12.22
N GLY A 326 2.08 27.68 12.06
CA GLY A 326 2.64 28.60 11.06
C GLY A 326 1.76 28.95 9.85
N ASP A 327 0.62 28.28 9.61
CA ASP A 327 -0.27 28.62 8.50
C ASP A 327 -1.19 29.82 8.83
N THR A 328 -1.34 30.72 7.86
CA THR A 328 -2.19 31.92 7.97
C THR A 328 -3.65 31.60 7.67
N CYS A 329 -4.58 32.09 8.49
CA CYS A 329 -6.01 32.03 8.17
C CYS A 329 -6.28 32.63 6.77
N PRO A 330 -6.92 31.89 5.84
CA PRO A 330 -7.09 32.34 4.46
C PRO A 330 -7.99 33.59 4.33
N SER A 331 -8.81 33.88 5.35
CA SER A 331 -9.73 35.01 5.35
C SER A 331 -9.15 36.28 5.96
N CYS A 332 -8.26 36.17 6.95
CA CYS A 332 -7.76 37.34 7.71
C CYS A 332 -6.25 37.41 7.89
N GLY A 333 -5.51 36.42 7.38
CA GLY A 333 -4.04 36.38 7.39
C GLY A 333 -3.38 36.11 8.74
N LEU A 334 -4.16 35.87 9.80
CA LEU A 334 -3.66 35.66 11.17
C LEU A 334 -3.09 34.24 11.35
N THR A 335 -1.90 34.10 11.94
CA THR A 335 -1.34 32.78 12.31
C THR A 335 -1.68 32.37 13.75
N LYS A 336 -1.52 31.09 14.08
CA LYS A 336 -1.74 30.55 15.45
C LYS A 336 -0.77 31.18 16.46
N GLU A 337 0.44 31.52 16.03
CA GLU A 337 1.51 32.10 16.86
C GLU A 337 1.25 33.58 17.15
N GLU A 338 0.80 34.34 16.15
CA GLU A 338 0.37 35.74 16.33
C GLU A 338 -0.81 35.86 17.31
N TYR A 339 -1.68 34.85 17.35
CA TYR A 339 -2.79 34.79 18.30
C TYR A 339 -2.34 34.36 19.70
N ALA A 340 -1.46 33.36 19.82
CA ALA A 340 -0.91 32.93 21.11
C ALA A 340 -0.10 34.06 21.80
N GLU A 341 0.63 34.87 21.03
CA GLU A 341 1.35 36.05 21.54
C GLU A 341 0.42 37.17 22.02
N SER A 342 -0.85 37.18 21.60
CA SER A 342 -1.86 38.16 22.04
C SER A 342 -2.47 37.83 23.42
N GLY A 343 -2.08 36.71 24.03
CA GLY A 343 -2.47 36.32 25.39
C GLY A 343 -3.84 35.66 25.51
N ALA A 344 -4.35 35.08 24.43
CA ALA A 344 -5.61 34.34 24.42
C ALA A 344 -5.38 32.83 24.58
N ASP A 345 -6.29 32.14 25.27
CA ASP A 345 -6.22 30.69 25.48
C ASP A 345 -6.31 29.95 24.14
N VAL A 346 -5.29 29.13 23.88
CA VAL A 346 -5.25 28.19 22.76
C VAL A 346 -5.26 26.80 23.38
N CYS A 347 -6.19 25.93 23.00
CA CYS A 347 -6.16 24.54 23.45
C CYS A 347 -4.95 23.85 22.84
N ASP A 348 -4.14 23.21 23.69
CA ASP A 348 -3.02 22.35 23.32
C ASP A 348 -3.47 21.14 22.51
#